data_AF-A0A357CYB8-F1
#
_entry.id   AF-A0A357CYB8-F1
#
_cell.length_a   1.000
_cell.length_b   1.000
_cell.length_c   1.000
_cell.angle_alpha   90.00
_cell.angle_beta   90.00
_cell.angle_gamma   90.00
#
_symmetry.space_group_name_H-M   'P 1'
#
loop_
_entity.id
_entity.type
_entity.pdbx_description
1 polymer ?
#
loop_
_entity_poly.entity_id
_entity_poly.type
_entity_poly.pdbx_seq_one_letter_code
_entity_poly.pdbx_strand_id
1 'polypeptide(L)'
;MASLVAGSRTESFIGAASDAELIVVKLRKARPYYLEKFMVPLNQQNAFESSDVMVGVEYIIKKAAAAKKPAVICLGLGTNFGGHNGFSVFKQYLTEISQFTGVCVCVAAGNESST
;
A
#
# COMPACT_ATOMS: atom_id res chain seq x y z
N MET A 1 9.28 -6.09 3.60
CA MET A 1 8.96 -4.67 3.81
C MET A 1 9.03 -4.28 5.28
N ALA A 2 8.21 -4.86 6.18
CA ALA A 2 8.17 -4.48 7.60
C ALA A 2 9.53 -4.51 8.34
N SER A 3 10.36 -5.54 8.10
CA SER A 3 11.69 -5.64 8.72
C SER A 3 12.62 -4.48 8.38
N LEU A 4 12.66 -4.04 7.10
CA LEU A 4 13.46 -2.90 6.68
C LEU A 4 12.99 -1.58 7.32
N VAL A 5 11.68 -1.45 7.54
CA VAL A 5 11.08 -0.24 8.09
C VAL A 5 11.23 -0.19 9.61
N ALA A 6 10.83 -1.22 10.35
CA ALA A 6 10.76 -1.20 11.80
C ALA A 6 11.38 -2.45 12.47
N GLY A 7 12.36 -3.08 11.81
CA GLY A 7 13.09 -4.20 12.39
C GLY A 7 13.84 -3.79 13.65
N SER A 8 13.70 -4.58 14.71
CA SER A 8 14.47 -4.42 15.94
C SER A 8 15.96 -4.64 15.70
N ARG A 9 16.80 -3.97 16.49
CA ARG A 9 18.26 -4.10 16.39
C ARG A 9 18.72 -5.55 16.64
N THR A 10 19.52 -6.07 15.73
CA THR A 10 20.39 -7.24 15.90
C THR A 10 21.85 -6.80 15.76
N GLU A 11 22.81 -7.73 15.81
CA GLU A 11 24.23 -7.40 15.69
C GLU A 11 24.61 -6.71 14.37
N SER A 12 23.90 -7.02 13.28
CA SER A 12 24.22 -6.53 11.93
C SER A 12 23.08 -5.80 11.23
N PHE A 13 21.92 -5.64 11.89
CA PHE A 13 20.72 -5.11 11.25
C PHE A 13 19.89 -4.24 12.20
N ILE A 14 19.34 -3.15 11.66
CA ILE A 14 18.32 -2.33 12.32
C ILE A 14 17.43 -1.74 11.23
N GLY A 15 16.12 -1.65 11.50
CA GLY A 15 15.17 -0.99 10.62
C GLY A 15 15.33 0.53 10.64
N ALA A 16 14.86 1.20 9.58
CA ALA A 16 14.95 2.66 9.46
C ALA A 16 14.26 3.44 10.60
N ALA A 17 13.23 2.85 11.21
CA ALA A 17 12.47 3.37 12.32
C ALA A 17 12.15 2.23 13.31
N SER A 18 13.18 1.70 13.98
CA SER A 18 13.07 0.51 14.86
C SER A 18 12.12 0.67 16.06
N ASP A 19 11.86 1.91 16.48
CA ASP A 19 10.95 2.22 17.59
C ASP A 19 9.51 2.52 17.11
N ALA A 20 9.23 2.39 15.81
CA ALA A 20 7.90 2.58 15.26
C ALA A 20 6.98 1.39 15.55
N GLU A 21 5.70 1.66 15.79
CA GLU A 21 4.67 0.64 15.87
C GLU A 21 4.17 0.24 14.47
N LEU A 22 3.89 -1.04 14.28
CA LEU A 22 3.44 -1.58 13.00
C LEU A 22 1.93 -1.78 12.98
N ILE A 23 1.27 -1.14 12.00
CA ILE A 23 -0.08 -1.49 11.57
C ILE A 23 0.07 -2.28 10.26
N VAL A 24 -0.32 -3.55 10.27
CA VAL A 24 -0.22 -4.42 9.08
C VAL A 24 -1.61 -4.74 8.55
N VAL A 25 -1.84 -4.44 7.28
CA VAL A 25 -3.08 -4.78 6.57
C VAL A 25 -2.77 -5.84 5.52
N LYS A 26 -3.38 -7.02 5.68
CA LYS A 26 -3.32 -8.08 4.67
C LYS A 26 -4.52 -7.95 3.73
N LEU A 27 -4.25 -7.70 2.45
CA LEU A 27 -5.29 -7.60 1.43
C LEU A 27 -5.76 -8.98 0.99
N ARG A 28 -7.05 -9.07 0.62
CA ARG A 28 -7.63 -10.25 -0.03
C ARG A 28 -7.27 -10.26 -1.51
N LYS A 29 -6.97 -11.44 -2.06
CA LYS A 29 -6.82 -11.58 -3.52
C LYS A 29 -8.10 -11.10 -4.21
N ALA A 30 -7.94 -10.44 -5.35
CA ALA A 30 -9.06 -9.98 -6.16
C ALA A 30 -9.97 -11.16 -6.54
N ARG A 31 -11.28 -10.91 -6.61
CA ARG A 31 -12.26 -11.95 -6.96
C ARG A 31 -11.98 -12.51 -8.36
N PRO A 32 -12.30 -13.80 -8.62
CA PRO A 32 -12.08 -14.43 -9.93
C PRO A 32 -12.65 -13.61 -11.09
N TYR A 33 -13.85 -13.04 -10.92
CA TYR A 33 -14.47 -12.14 -11.90
C TYR A 33 -13.57 -10.97 -12.31
N TYR A 34 -12.92 -10.30 -11.35
CA TYR A 34 -12.03 -9.18 -11.65
C TYR A 34 -10.69 -9.64 -12.23
N LEU A 35 -10.16 -10.78 -11.78
CA LEU A 35 -8.96 -11.37 -12.36
C LEU A 35 -9.16 -11.70 -13.84
N GLU A 36 -10.30 -12.29 -14.19
CA GLU A 36 -10.67 -12.61 -15.56
C GLU A 36 -10.94 -11.33 -16.38
N LYS A 37 -11.75 -10.42 -15.84
CA LYS A 37 -12.09 -9.14 -16.50
C LYS A 37 -10.86 -8.32 -16.87
N PHE A 38 -9.84 -8.33 -16.03
CA PHE A 38 -8.60 -7.60 -16.26
C PHE A 38 -7.48 -8.46 -16.85
N MET A 39 -7.80 -9.68 -17.29
CA MET A 39 -6.87 -10.62 -17.94
C MET A 39 -5.57 -10.82 -17.12
N VAL A 40 -5.72 -10.92 -15.80
CA VAL A 40 -4.60 -11.14 -14.89
C VAL A 40 -4.03 -12.54 -15.13
N PRO A 41 -2.71 -12.69 -15.34
CA PRO A 41 -2.09 -14.00 -15.56
C PRO A 41 -2.43 -14.99 -14.45
N LEU A 42 -2.73 -16.25 -14.81
CA LEU A 42 -3.11 -17.29 -13.85
C LEU A 42 -2.01 -17.58 -12.81
N ASN A 43 -0.75 -17.38 -13.17
CA ASN A 43 0.41 -17.52 -12.29
C ASN A 43 0.61 -16.31 -11.36
N GLN A 44 -0.07 -15.18 -11.59
CA GLN A 44 0.01 -14.03 -10.72
C GLN A 44 -0.79 -14.27 -9.43
N GLN A 45 -0.06 -14.54 -8.35
CA GLN A 45 -0.66 -14.80 -7.05
C GLN A 45 -1.13 -13.51 -6.35
N ASN A 46 -0.37 -12.42 -6.53
CA ASN A 46 -0.57 -11.14 -5.86
C ASN A 46 -1.26 -10.14 -6.79
N ALA A 47 -2.59 -10.19 -6.82
CA ALA A 47 -3.43 -9.22 -7.50
C ALA A 47 -4.59 -8.85 -6.57
N PHE A 48 -4.79 -7.56 -6.35
CA PHE A 48 -5.70 -7.02 -5.32
C PHE A 48 -6.61 -5.97 -5.95
N GLU A 49 -7.84 -5.86 -5.45
CA GLU A 49 -8.78 -4.82 -5.90
C GLU A 49 -8.39 -3.47 -5.29
N SER A 50 -8.48 -2.38 -6.07
CA SER A 50 -8.19 -1.03 -5.58
C SER A 50 -9.09 -0.62 -4.41
N SER A 51 -10.34 -1.07 -4.40
CA SER A 51 -11.29 -0.87 -3.30
C SER A 51 -10.79 -1.45 -1.97
N ASP A 52 -10.24 -2.66 -2.00
CA ASP A 52 -9.67 -3.30 -0.80
C ASP A 52 -8.43 -2.54 -0.30
N VAL A 53 -7.61 -2.02 -1.22
CA VAL A 53 -6.48 -1.16 -0.87
C VAL A 53 -6.97 0.12 -0.19
N MET A 54 -7.99 0.79 -0.75
CA MET A 54 -8.56 2.01 -0.19
C MET A 54 -9.07 1.80 1.24
N VAL A 55 -9.86 0.74 1.45
CA VAL A 55 -10.36 0.35 2.78
C VAL A 55 -9.21 0.05 3.74
N GLY A 56 -8.17 -0.64 3.26
CA GLY A 56 -6.97 -0.91 4.05
C GLY A 56 -6.24 0.35 4.51
N VAL A 57 -6.12 1.33 3.62
CA VAL A 57 -5.52 2.63 3.94
C VAL A 57 -6.38 3.42 4.93
N GLU A 58 -7.69 3.43 4.74
CA GLU A 58 -8.63 4.08 5.67
C GLU A 58 -8.52 3.47 7.07
N TYR A 59 -8.40 2.15 7.16
CA TYR A 59 -8.18 1.45 8.43
C TYR A 59 -6.90 1.90 9.13
N ILE A 60 -5.78 2.04 8.40
CA ILE A 60 -4.50 2.50 8.96
C ILE A 60 -4.64 3.92 9.52
N ILE A 61 -5.23 4.84 8.74
CA ILE A 61 -5.43 6.23 9.16
C ILE A 61 -6.30 6.29 10.42
N LYS A 62 -7.42 5.56 10.45
CA LYS A 62 -8.31 5.52 11.62
C LYS A 62 -7.60 4.97 12.86
N LYS A 63 -6.77 3.93 12.71
CA LYS A 63 -6.00 3.34 13.82
C LYS A 63 -4.92 4.28 14.34
N ALA A 64 -4.18 4.95 13.45
CA ALA A 64 -3.18 5.93 13.82
C ALA A 64 -3.79 7.15 14.53
N ALA A 65 -4.93 7.65 14.01
CA ALA A 65 -5.68 8.74 14.63
C ALA A 65 -6.20 8.35 16.03
N ALA A 66 -6.74 7.14 16.20
CA ALA A 66 -7.17 6.62 17.50
C ALA A 66 -6.00 6.49 18.49
N ALA A 67 -4.81 6.13 18.00
CA ALA A 67 -3.58 6.09 18.79
C ALA A 67 -2.95 7.48 19.01
N LYS A 68 -3.51 8.54 18.40
CA LYS A 68 -2.97 9.91 18.39
C LYS A 68 -1.51 9.97 17.88
N LYS A 69 -1.21 9.19 16.84
CA LYS A 69 0.13 9.11 16.23
C LYS A 69 0.08 9.44 14.73
N PRO A 70 1.15 10.03 14.16
CA PRO A 70 1.29 10.13 12.72
C PRO A 70 1.44 8.74 12.09
N ALA A 71 1.11 8.63 10.80
CA ALA A 71 1.18 7.40 10.03
C ALA A 71 2.05 7.57 8.78
N VAL A 72 3.02 6.66 8.61
CA VAL A 72 3.71 6.45 7.33
C VAL A 72 3.17 5.18 6.71
N ILE A 73 2.56 5.30 5.54
CA ILE A 73 1.90 4.20 4.83
C ILE A 73 2.79 3.75 3.68
N CYS A 74 3.42 2.59 3.82
CA CYS A 74 4.20 1.97 2.75
C CYS A 74 3.30 1.08 1.89
N LEU A 75 2.96 1.53 0.69
CA LEU A 75 2.24 0.76 -0.32
C LEU A 75 3.23 0.08 -1.26
N GLY A 76 3.52 -1.21 -1.00
CA GLY A 76 4.33 -2.06 -1.88
C GLY A 76 3.62 -2.57 -3.13
N LEU A 77 2.61 -1.86 -3.59
CA LEU A 77 1.76 -2.26 -4.71
C LEU A 77 1.96 -1.26 -5.86
N GLY A 78 2.18 -1.78 -7.05
CA GLY A 78 2.08 -1.02 -8.30
C GLY A 78 0.79 -1.39 -9.03
N THR A 79 0.31 -0.49 -9.90
CA THR A 79 -0.75 -0.81 -10.86
C THR A 79 -0.39 -0.25 -12.22
N ASN A 80 -0.46 -1.11 -13.25
CA ASN A 80 -0.46 -0.71 -14.66
C ASN A 80 -1.88 -0.47 -15.17
N PHE A 81 -2.89 -0.85 -14.40
CA PHE A 81 -4.29 -0.68 -14.75
C PHE A 81 -4.75 0.72 -14.37
N GLY A 82 -4.51 1.63 -15.30
CA GLY A 82 -5.03 2.98 -15.30
C GLY A 82 -4.63 3.61 -16.62
N GLY A 83 -5.63 4.04 -17.41
CA GLY A 83 -5.35 4.97 -18.49
C GLY A 83 -4.47 6.09 -17.93
N HIS A 84 -3.39 6.40 -18.64
CA HIS A 84 -2.42 7.46 -18.33
C HIS A 84 -3.05 8.88 -18.37
N ASN A 85 -4.33 8.99 -18.00
CA ASN A 85 -5.22 10.11 -18.18
C ASN A 85 -5.48 10.83 -16.85
N GLY A 86 -4.72 10.54 -15.78
CA GLY A 86 -4.75 11.31 -14.53
C GLY A 86 -5.98 11.15 -13.61
N PHE A 87 -7.00 10.37 -13.96
CA PHE A 87 -8.31 10.36 -13.26
C PHE A 87 -8.77 9.00 -12.68
N SER A 88 -7.88 8.09 -12.26
CA SER A 88 -8.38 6.91 -11.54
C SER A 88 -8.77 7.33 -10.11
N VAL A 89 -9.99 6.97 -9.67
CA VAL A 89 -10.52 7.24 -8.31
C VAL A 89 -9.50 6.84 -7.23
N PHE A 90 -8.74 5.79 -7.49
CA PHE A 90 -7.67 5.33 -6.61
C PHE A 90 -6.52 6.33 -6.47
N LYS A 91 -6.05 6.93 -7.57
CA LYS A 91 -4.99 7.95 -7.53
C LYS A 91 -5.46 9.19 -6.79
N GLN A 92 -6.66 9.68 -7.13
CA GLN A 92 -7.26 10.83 -6.44
C GLN A 92 -7.39 10.57 -4.93
N TYR A 93 -7.88 9.40 -4.54
CA TYR A 93 -7.96 9.00 -3.15
C TYR A 93 -6.59 9.05 -2.45
N LEU A 94 -5.54 8.46 -3.05
CA LEU A 94 -4.19 8.50 -2.49
C LEU A 94 -3.63 9.93 -2.39
N THR A 95 -3.95 10.79 -3.36
CA THR A 95 -3.56 12.21 -3.32
C THR A 95 -4.28 12.93 -2.18
N GLU A 96 -5.59 12.76 -2.03
CA GLU A 96 -6.38 13.40 -0.97
C GLU A 96 -5.90 13.00 0.43
N ILE A 97 -5.68 11.71 0.69
CA ILE A 97 -5.18 11.27 2.01
C ILE A 97 -3.78 11.78 2.31
N SER A 98 -2.94 12.00 1.29
CA SER A 98 -1.57 12.48 1.47
C SER A 98 -1.52 13.94 1.91
N GLN A 99 -2.64 14.68 1.78
CA GLN A 99 -2.79 16.04 2.26
C GLN A 99 -3.16 16.12 3.75
N PHE A 100 -3.48 14.99 4.40
CA PHE A 100 -3.79 15.00 5.83
C PHE A 100 -2.53 15.19 6.66
N THR A 101 -2.57 16.16 7.57
CA THR A 101 -1.48 16.42 8.49
C THR A 101 -1.15 15.17 9.31
N GLY A 102 0.12 14.79 9.32
CA GLY A 102 0.58 13.58 10.02
C GLY A 102 0.41 12.28 9.23
N VAL A 103 0.01 12.33 7.96
CA VAL A 103 -0.04 11.17 7.06
C VAL A 103 0.99 11.34 5.94
N CYS A 104 1.81 10.32 5.71
CA CYS A 104 2.71 10.23 4.57
C CYS A 104 2.46 8.91 3.83
N VAL A 105 2.37 8.95 2.50
CA VAL A 105 2.13 7.77 1.67
C VAL A 105 3.34 7.55 0.76
N CYS A 106 4.00 6.41 0.90
CA CYS A 106 5.11 5.98 0.06
C CYS A 106 4.64 4.83 -0.83
N VAL A 107 4.65 5.02 -2.15
CA VAL A 107 4.23 4.01 -3.12
C VAL A 107 5.44 3.54 -3.93
N ALA A 108 5.58 2.23 -4.14
CA ALA A 108 6.61 1.71 -5.03
C ALA A 108 6.35 2.15 -6.48
N ALA A 109 7.42 2.46 -7.23
CA ALA A 109 7.31 2.87 -8.65
C ALA A 109 6.76 1.77 -9.58
N GLY A 110 6.71 0.52 -9.10
CA GLY A 110 6.39 -0.67 -9.90
C GLY A 110 7.65 -1.28 -10.52
N ASN A 111 7.62 -2.59 -10.74
CA ASN A 111 8.71 -3.37 -11.33
C ASN A 111 8.49 -3.63 -12.84
N GLU A 112 7.83 -2.68 -13.50
CA GLU A 112 7.20 -2.85 -14.82
C GLU A 112 8.03 -2.19 -15.95
N SER A 113 9.20 -1.62 -15.60
CA SER A 113 10.11 -0.94 -16.55
C SER A 113 10.95 -1.90 -17.41
N SER A 114 10.80 -3.22 -17.25
CA SER A 114 11.58 -4.22 -17.99
C SER A 114 10.71 -5.43 -18.27
N THR A 115 9.85 -5.30 -19.27
CA THR A 115 9.15 -6.40 -19.94
C THR A 115 9.14 -6.14 -21.43
#